data_AF-A0A0P0YA24-F1
#
_entry.id   AF-A0A0P0YA24-F1
#
_cell.length_a   1.000
_cell.length_b   1.000
_cell.length_c   1.000
_cell.angle_alpha   90.00
_cell.angle_beta   90.00
_cell.angle_gamma   90.00
#
_symmetry.space_group_name_H-M   'P 1'
#
loop_
_entity.id
_entity.type
_entity.pdbx_description
1 polymer ?
#
loop_
_entity_poly.entity_id
_entity_poly.type
_entity_poly.pdbx_seq_one_letter_code
_entity_poly.pdbx_strand_id
1 'polypeptide(L)'
;HFQQEVVMIDGVPKTQCKYCSLRLTATKKSGRSHLINHIAESCPAIDGAARINFLATIKKQTGEGFVFDPKRSWELMVKYFIHAEVPFNKIEDPYFLEWVESVQPTFKVVGRQTLHDDAFNLYEQMREDLRAELQS
;
A
#
# COMPACT_ATOMS: atom_id res chain seq x y z
N HIS A 1 9.75 5.46 -17.38
CA HIS A 1 9.84 6.90 -17.69
C HIS A 1 11.25 7.37 -18.09
N PHE A 2 12.32 6.78 -17.53
CA PHE A 2 13.70 7.06 -17.94
C PHE A 2 14.33 5.85 -18.63
N GLN A 3 15.35 6.07 -19.47
CA GLN A 3 16.22 5.01 -19.98
C GLN A 3 16.96 4.33 -18.82
N GLN A 4 17.25 3.03 -18.95
CA GLN A 4 18.01 2.29 -17.94
C GLN A 4 19.50 2.58 -18.02
N GLU A 5 19.99 2.91 -19.22
CA GLU A 5 21.37 3.28 -19.45
C GLU A 5 21.69 4.61 -18.75
N VAL A 6 22.70 4.57 -17.88
CA VAL A 6 23.25 5.75 -17.20
C VAL A 6 24.58 6.08 -17.87
N VAL A 7 24.69 7.29 -18.40
CA VAL A 7 25.90 7.78 -19.08
C VAL A 7 26.64 8.76 -18.18
N MET A 8 27.97 8.69 -18.15
CA MET A 8 28.80 9.65 -17.42
C MET A 8 29.06 10.86 -18.32
N ILE A 9 28.61 12.04 -17.90
CA ILE A 9 28.87 13.32 -18.57
C ILE A 9 29.52 14.24 -17.55
N ASP A 10 30.71 14.75 -17.85
CA ASP A 10 31.49 15.64 -16.96
C ASP A 10 31.68 15.06 -15.53
N GLY A 11 31.87 13.75 -15.45
CA GLY A 11 32.01 13.03 -14.17
C GLY A 11 30.69 12.81 -13.40
N VAL A 12 29.56 13.27 -13.94
CA VAL A 12 28.24 13.13 -13.31
C VAL A 12 27.43 12.03 -14.02
N PRO A 13 26.87 11.05 -13.29
CA PRO A 13 25.98 10.06 -13.89
C PRO A 13 24.68 10.74 -14.31
N LYS A 14 24.27 10.57 -15.57
CA LYS A 14 23.05 11.12 -16.16
C LYS A 14 22.17 10.01 -16.71
N THR A 15 20.86 10.18 -16.58
CA THR A 15 19.82 9.35 -17.21
C THR A 15 18.99 10.19 -18.16
N GLN A 16 18.48 9.58 -19.24
CA GLN A 16 17.66 10.29 -20.23
C GLN A 16 16.17 10.03 -20.04
N CYS A 17 15.35 11.08 -20.13
CA CYS A 17 13.90 10.98 -20.18
C CYS A 17 13.44 10.33 -21.50
N LYS A 18 12.57 9.32 -21.44
CA LYS A 18 12.04 8.62 -22.64
C LYS A 18 11.11 9.47 -23.51
N TYR A 19 10.63 10.61 -22.98
CA TYR A 19 9.65 11.48 -23.66
C TYR A 19 10.32 12.68 -24.32
N CYS A 20 11.04 13.51 -23.54
CA CYS A 20 11.65 14.75 -24.04
C CYS A 20 13.16 14.64 -24.31
N SER A 21 13.76 13.46 -24.09
CA SER A 21 15.20 13.23 -24.24
C SER A 21 16.12 14.08 -23.34
N LEU A 22 15.56 14.85 -22.40
CA LEU A 22 16.32 15.60 -21.40
C LEU A 22 17.15 14.65 -20.53
N ARG A 23 18.42 14.99 -20.33
CA ARG A 23 19.33 14.26 -19.46
C ARG A 23 19.33 14.87 -18.05
N LEU A 24 18.93 14.08 -17.07
CA LEU A 24 18.89 14.46 -15.65
C LEU A 24 19.93 13.67 -14.86
N THR A 25 20.41 14.24 -13.75
CA THR A 25 21.38 13.56 -12.87
C THR A 25 20.77 12.30 -12.25
N ALA A 26 21.53 11.20 -12.25
CA ALA A 26 21.15 9.88 -11.75
C ALA A 26 22.07 9.42 -10.61
N THR A 27 22.57 10.35 -9.79
CA THR A 27 23.45 10.02 -8.67
C THR A 27 22.72 9.17 -7.63
N LYS A 28 23.30 8.04 -7.24
CA LYS A 28 22.76 7.17 -6.17
C LYS A 28 22.61 7.91 -4.83
N LYS A 29 23.41 8.96 -4.61
CA LYS A 29 23.40 9.80 -3.40
C LYS A 29 22.26 10.81 -3.37
N SER A 30 21.70 11.19 -4.52
CA SER A 30 20.56 12.10 -4.58
C SER A 30 19.25 11.32 -4.50
N GLY A 31 18.24 11.88 -3.84
CA GLY A 31 16.88 11.36 -3.91
C GLY A 31 16.36 11.30 -5.35
N ARG A 32 15.28 10.54 -5.58
CA ARG A 32 14.64 10.43 -6.90
C ARG A 32 13.64 11.57 -7.19
N SER A 33 13.50 12.52 -6.26
CA SER A 33 12.46 13.55 -6.30
C SER A 33 12.52 14.42 -7.55
N HIS A 34 13.70 14.83 -8.03
CA HIS A 34 13.80 15.64 -9.26
C HIS A 34 13.44 14.84 -10.52
N LEU A 35 13.74 13.54 -10.56
CA LEU A 35 13.31 12.66 -11.66
C LEU A 35 11.79 12.46 -11.64
N ILE A 36 11.22 12.32 -10.44
CA ILE A 36 9.78 12.20 -10.22
C ILE A 36 9.09 13.50 -10.65
N ASN A 37 9.52 14.66 -10.13
CA ASN A 37 8.95 15.97 -10.44
C ASN A 37 9.06 16.31 -11.93
N HIS A 38 10.15 15.90 -12.59
CA HIS A 38 10.26 16.06 -14.04
C HIS A 38 9.09 15.39 -14.76
N ILE A 39 8.77 14.14 -14.46
CA ILE A 39 7.67 13.43 -15.14
C ILE A 39 6.29 13.93 -14.67
N ALA A 40 6.15 14.20 -13.37
CA ALA A 40 4.90 14.63 -12.76
C ALA A 40 4.46 16.03 -13.20
N GLU A 41 5.41 16.96 -13.38
CA GLU A 41 5.13 18.39 -13.54
C GLU A 41 5.82 18.98 -14.76
N SER A 42 7.13 18.77 -14.94
CA SER A 42 7.93 19.60 -15.85
C SER A 42 8.16 19.03 -17.26
N CYS A 43 7.82 17.77 -17.54
CA CYS A 43 8.16 17.13 -18.81
C CYS A 43 7.25 17.66 -19.92
N PRO A 44 7.78 18.36 -20.94
CA PRO A 44 6.95 19.00 -21.96
C PRO A 44 6.38 18.00 -22.99
N ALA A 45 7.00 16.82 -23.12
CA ALA A 45 6.70 15.86 -24.19
C ALA A 45 5.93 14.61 -23.72
N ILE A 46 5.59 14.51 -22.43
CA ILE A 46 4.78 13.40 -21.94
C ILE A 46 3.30 13.65 -22.26
N ASP A 47 2.59 12.64 -22.76
CA ASP A 47 1.16 12.73 -22.98
C ASP A 47 0.37 12.67 -21.65
N GLY A 48 -0.86 13.20 -21.67
CA GLY A 48 -1.69 13.30 -20.46
C GLY A 48 -1.99 11.95 -19.81
N ALA A 49 -2.24 10.89 -20.60
CA ALA A 49 -2.56 9.56 -20.07
C ALA A 49 -1.34 8.91 -19.41
N ALA A 50 -0.16 8.99 -20.02
CA ALA A 50 1.10 8.51 -19.45
C ALA A 50 1.46 9.26 -18.17
N ARG A 51 1.21 10.58 -18.11
CA ARG A 51 1.42 11.38 -16.90
C ARG A 51 0.45 10.96 -15.77
N ILE A 52 -0.83 10.78 -16.07
CA ILE A 52 -1.83 10.30 -15.09
C ILE A 52 -1.44 8.92 -14.56
N ASN A 53 -1.05 7.99 -15.43
CA ASN A 53 -0.61 6.65 -15.03
C ASN A 53 0.66 6.68 -14.15
N PHE A 54 1.58 7.59 -14.44
CA PHE A 54 2.76 7.80 -13.62
C PHE A 54 2.41 8.35 -12.23
N LEU A 55 1.56 9.37 -12.15
CA LEU A 55 1.09 9.94 -10.88
C LEU A 55 0.36 8.90 -10.02
N ALA A 56 -0.46 8.05 -10.63
CA ALA A 56 -1.10 6.93 -9.94
C ALA A 56 -0.06 5.95 -9.35
N THR A 57 1.05 5.73 -10.07
CA THR A 57 2.14 4.86 -9.60
C THR A 57 2.91 5.49 -8.43
N ILE A 58 3.16 6.81 -8.44
CA ILE A 58 3.82 7.52 -7.33
C ILE A 58 2.94 7.49 -6.08
N LYS A 59 1.65 7.83 -6.21
CA LYS A 59 0.71 7.88 -5.08
C LYS A 59 0.62 6.52 -4.36
N LYS A 60 0.72 5.42 -5.11
CA LYS A 60 0.77 4.07 -4.54
C LYS A 60 2.08 3.78 -3.76
N GLN A 61 3.19 4.42 -4.13
CA GLN A 61 4.51 4.17 -3.56
C GLN A 61 4.84 5.04 -2.35
N THR A 62 4.42 6.31 -2.34
CA THR A 62 4.83 7.25 -1.28
C THR A 62 4.08 7.03 0.03
N GLY A 63 2.92 6.36 -0.01
CA GLY A 63 2.02 6.31 1.14
C GLY A 63 1.57 7.72 1.57
N GLU A 64 1.75 8.75 0.73
CA GLU A 64 1.30 10.10 1.03
C GLU A 64 -0.22 10.11 1.20
N GLY A 65 -0.67 10.52 2.38
CA GLY A 65 -2.07 10.45 2.77
C GLY A 65 -2.53 9.08 3.28
N PHE A 66 -1.61 8.13 3.50
CA PHE A 66 -1.94 6.91 4.22
C PHE A 66 -2.34 7.28 5.66
N VAL A 67 -3.61 7.04 5.96
CA VAL A 67 -4.14 7.09 7.32
C VAL A 67 -4.35 5.64 7.73
N PHE A 68 -3.69 5.25 8.82
CA PHE A 68 -3.96 3.96 9.42
C PHE A 68 -5.40 3.92 9.95
N ASP A 69 -6.15 2.89 9.55
CA ASP A 69 -7.52 2.65 10.01
C ASP A 69 -7.53 1.38 10.88
N PRO A 70 -7.51 1.53 12.22
CA PRO A 70 -7.51 0.40 13.13
C PRO A 70 -8.73 -0.50 12.96
N LYS A 71 -9.90 0.08 12.67
CA LYS A 71 -11.16 -0.67 12.52
C LYS A 71 -11.10 -1.56 11.29
N ARG A 72 -10.71 -0.99 10.14
CA ARG A 72 -10.54 -1.76 8.90
C ARG A 72 -9.49 -2.87 9.06
N SER A 73 -8.37 -2.58 9.73
CA SER A 73 -7.34 -3.59 9.99
C SER A 73 -7.85 -4.73 10.87
N TRP A 74 -8.63 -4.42 11.89
CA TRP A 74 -9.27 -5.44 12.74
C TRP A 74 -10.28 -6.29 11.96
N GLU A 75 -11.18 -5.69 11.18
CA GLU A 75 -12.15 -6.42 10.36
C GLU A 75 -11.48 -7.36 9.34
N LEU A 76 -10.39 -6.92 8.71
CA LEU A 76 -9.59 -7.76 7.81
C LEU A 76 -8.89 -8.91 8.55
N MET A 77 -8.44 -8.67 9.77
CA MET A 77 -7.84 -9.69 10.62
C MET A 77 -8.88 -10.74 11.04
N VAL A 78 -10.08 -10.33 11.46
CA VAL A 78 -11.21 -11.25 11.76
C VAL A 78 -11.50 -12.14 10.55
N LYS A 79 -11.65 -11.55 9.36
CA LYS A 79 -11.89 -12.29 8.11
C LYS A 79 -10.76 -13.27 7.79
N TYR A 80 -9.50 -12.88 8.02
CA TYR A 80 -8.35 -13.77 7.83
C TYR A 80 -8.38 -14.96 8.79
N PHE A 81 -8.63 -14.73 10.09
CA PHE A 81 -8.71 -15.79 11.09
C PHE A 81 -9.80 -16.81 10.76
N ILE A 82 -10.96 -16.35 10.28
CA ILE A 82 -12.05 -17.23 9.83
C ILE A 82 -11.63 -18.00 8.56
N HIS A 83 -11.14 -17.30 7.54
CA HIS A 83 -10.82 -17.88 6.24
C HIS A 83 -9.70 -18.93 6.31
N ALA A 84 -8.66 -18.66 7.11
CA ALA A 84 -7.54 -19.58 7.30
C ALA A 84 -7.76 -20.55 8.48
N GLU A 85 -8.96 -20.57 9.08
CA GLU A 85 -9.33 -21.40 10.23
C GLU A 85 -8.30 -21.32 11.37
N VAL A 86 -7.77 -20.13 11.60
CA VAL A 86 -6.75 -19.89 12.61
C VAL A 86 -7.39 -20.03 13.99
N PRO A 87 -6.85 -20.88 14.89
CA PRO A 87 -7.35 -20.96 16.25
C PRO A 87 -7.32 -19.58 16.91
N PHE A 88 -8.45 -19.14 17.48
CA PHE A 88 -8.57 -17.77 17.99
C PHE A 88 -7.58 -17.44 19.11
N ASN A 89 -7.06 -18.44 19.82
CA ASN A 89 -5.99 -18.24 20.80
C ASN A 89 -4.69 -17.70 20.21
N LYS A 90 -4.48 -17.81 18.89
CA LYS A 90 -3.31 -17.25 18.21
C LYS A 90 -3.28 -15.73 18.17
N ILE A 91 -4.41 -15.07 18.41
CA ILE A 91 -4.45 -13.60 18.52
C ILE A 91 -3.67 -13.09 19.73
N GLU A 92 -3.50 -13.93 20.76
CA GLU A 92 -2.79 -13.63 22.01
C GLU A 92 -1.37 -14.22 22.01
N ASP A 93 -0.92 -14.81 20.90
CA ASP A 93 0.42 -15.39 20.79
C ASP A 93 1.47 -14.26 20.89
N PRO A 94 2.45 -14.33 21.82
CA PRO A 94 3.41 -13.26 22.00
C PRO A 94 4.21 -12.93 20.74
N TYR A 95 4.55 -13.92 19.91
CA TYR A 95 5.29 -13.70 18.68
C TYR A 95 4.44 -13.04 17.60
N PHE A 96 3.13 -13.34 17.59
CA PHE A 96 2.18 -12.64 16.73
C PHE A 96 2.02 -11.18 17.15
N LEU A 97 1.87 -10.93 18.45
CA LEU A 97 1.74 -9.56 18.98
C LEU A 97 2.99 -8.73 18.71
N GLU A 98 4.18 -9.29 18.91
CA GLU A 98 5.45 -8.64 18.59
C GLU A 98 5.56 -8.30 17.09
N TRP A 99 5.14 -9.24 16.23
CA TRP A 99 5.11 -8.99 14.79
C TRP A 99 4.16 -7.85 14.43
N VAL A 100 2.93 -7.83 14.97
CA VAL A 100 1.96 -6.77 14.71
C VAL A 100 2.45 -5.41 15.22
N GLU A 101 3.03 -5.35 16.41
CA GLU A 101 3.60 -4.12 16.98
C GLU A 101 4.75 -3.58 16.13
N SER A 102 5.58 -4.47 15.56
CA SER A 102 6.67 -4.08 14.65
C SER A 102 6.17 -3.44 13.35
N VAL A 103 4.98 -3.85 12.88
CA VAL A 103 4.37 -3.34 11.65
C VAL A 103 3.58 -2.06 11.90
N GLN A 104 2.81 -2.01 13.00
CA GLN A 104 1.98 -0.87 13.36
C GLN A 104 1.81 -0.75 14.89
N PRO A 105 2.66 0.03 15.58
CA PRO A 105 2.65 0.13 17.05
C PRO A 105 1.39 0.80 17.62
N THR A 106 0.65 1.54 16.79
CA THR A 106 -0.62 2.17 17.19
C THR A 106 -1.82 1.21 17.12
N PHE A 107 -1.65 0.01 16.56
CA PHE A 107 -2.71 -0.98 16.46
C PHE A 107 -2.79 -1.82 17.75
N LYS A 108 -3.88 -1.66 18.50
CA LYS A 108 -4.14 -2.47 19.69
C LYS A 108 -4.95 -3.69 19.29
N VAL A 109 -4.27 -4.84 19.24
CA VAL A 109 -4.91 -6.14 19.07
C VAL A 109 -5.75 -6.44 20.31
N VAL A 110 -7.04 -6.76 20.11
CA VAL A 110 -7.95 -7.15 21.19
C VAL A 110 -7.91 -8.66 21.40
N GLY A 111 -8.39 -9.10 22.56
CA GLY A 111 -8.29 -10.50 22.99
C GLY A 111 -9.19 -11.45 22.20
N ARG A 112 -9.02 -12.75 22.50
CA ARG A 112 -9.75 -13.84 21.85
C ARG A 112 -11.26 -13.71 21.91
N GLN A 113 -11.80 -13.22 23.02
CA GLN A 113 -13.25 -13.11 23.18
C GLN A 113 -13.83 -12.11 22.18
N THR A 114 -13.17 -10.96 21.98
CA THR A 114 -13.61 -9.97 21.00
C THR A 114 -13.50 -10.50 19.56
N LEU A 115 -12.41 -11.21 19.25
CA LEU A 115 -12.27 -11.90 17.96
C LEU A 115 -13.42 -12.90 17.72
N HIS A 116 -13.78 -13.68 18.74
CA HIS A 116 -14.88 -14.62 18.68
C HIS A 116 -16.22 -13.90 18.45
N ASP A 117 -16.49 -12.87 19.23
CA ASP A 117 -17.75 -12.11 19.14
C ASP A 117 -17.89 -11.43 17.77
N ASP A 118 -16.81 -10.87 17.23
CA ASP A 118 -16.82 -10.26 15.89
C ASP A 118 -16.94 -11.28 14.77
N ALA A 119 -16.33 -12.46 14.92
CA ALA A 119 -16.54 -13.56 13.98
C ALA A 119 -17.99 -14.04 13.98
N PHE A 120 -18.61 -14.13 15.16
CA PHE A 120 -20.02 -14.47 15.29
C PHE A 120 -20.92 -13.38 14.69
N ASN A 121 -20.65 -12.11 14.96
CA ASN A 121 -21.40 -10.98 14.38
C ASN A 121 -21.31 -10.99 12.85
N LEU A 122 -20.14 -11.28 12.27
CA LEU A 122 -19.98 -11.40 10.83
C LEU A 122 -20.82 -12.55 10.25
N TYR A 123 -20.87 -13.69 10.94
CA TYR A 123 -21.74 -14.80 10.56
C TYR A 123 -23.22 -14.42 10.59
N GLU A 124 -23.67 -13.75 11.65
CA GLU A 124 -25.06 -13.30 11.77
C GLU A 124 -25.43 -12.33 10.64
N GLN A 125 -24.56 -11.37 10.31
CA GLN A 125 -24.73 -10.45 9.17
C GLN A 125 -24.86 -11.20 7.85
N MET A 126 -23.92 -12.10 7.54
CA MET A 126 -23.97 -12.88 6.30
C MET A 126 -25.23 -13.74 6.21
N ARG A 127 -25.70 -14.27 7.33
CA ARG A 127 -26.92 -15.07 7.41
C ARG A 127 -28.17 -14.22 7.15
N GLU A 128 -28.20 -12.99 7.63
CA GLU A 128 -29.28 -12.03 7.36
C GLU A 128 -29.29 -11.58 5.91
N ASP A 129 -28.13 -11.23 5.34
CA ASP A 129 -27.99 -10.85 3.94
C ASP A 129 -28.50 -11.96 3.00
N LEU A 130 -28.09 -13.21 3.27
CA LEU A 130 -28.55 -14.37 2.49
C LEU A 130 -30.06 -14.59 2.60
N ARG A 131 -30.66 -14.37 3.78
CA ARG A 131 -32.12 -14.46 3.94
C ARG A 131 -32.84 -13.38 3.14
N ALA A 132 -32.30 -12.16 3.12
CA ALA A 132 -32.87 -11.06 2.36
C ALA A 132 -32.83 -11.34 0.84
N GLU A 133 -31.70 -11.85 0.34
CA GLU A 133 -31.54 -12.26 -1.06
C GLU A 133 -32.49 -13.39 -1.49
N LEU A 134 -32.81 -14.33 -0.58
CA LEU A 134 -33.73 -15.43 -0.88
C LEU A 134 -35.22 -15.02 -0.82
N GLN A 135 -35.53 -13.87 -0.22
CA GLN A 135 -36.90 -13.34 -0.14
C GLN A 135 -37.23 -12.31 -1.22
N SER A 136 -36.23 -11.80 -1.95
CA SER A 136 -36.38 -10.93 -3.11
C SER A 136 -36.64 -11.71 -4.39
#